data_AF-A0A0G4EBP2-F1
#
_entry.id   AF-A0A0G4EBP2-F1
#
_cell.length_a   1.000
_cell.length_b   1.000
_cell.length_c   1.000
_cell.angle_alpha   90.00
_cell.angle_beta   90.00
_cell.angle_gamma   90.00
#
_symmetry.space_group_name_H-M   'P 1'
#
loop_
_entity.id
_entity.type
_entity.pdbx_description
1 polymer ?
#
loop_
_entity_poly.entity_id
_entity_poly.type
_entity_poly.pdbx_seq_one_letter_code
_entity_poly.pdbx_strand_id
1 'polypeptide(L)'
;MKWPQQRAVLDEMVKRAASMGCRDATLMRAVRLLDVCHADRLIDTNDATQVADACVAACVERLEPHLLMDDMPDDPTHTQAQVVGRVAADSSVCGIECLEKLFTAAGMDTHGRLFSFAKYLMFLSMCDIDLAACDVRLLAATAVYITRKTNQKQIAGGIWSAALVRESSSSEAALESSMTTLRMQRFMWGDTQTTKGILTDAVDKLFASPDRHRVASSRSHTQQEQQHQGGSQEHPVNHLFVGSRGHLPDIVTAARLRATSRRIRAAFTIAELRNRLANSLSRAYGVGINTPQLQLLRFDPSLGMGEVSVCSHANGEVRAIKDEPGYRLTIDPPLPPYQHLYQQHRLQHDPPVYSHIHHFRCQNEWESGNGNYPSTDASLSSFAKRIGRRQVLRRVVGGRLDGLLTQSPHIPVAGCTTTMSWGDGGRRWLVLTDSSHPFVAWIHIEDSFLGDIDDVWVSVLTTEAPVAGAGGAFKHRFPVTTRLARVALGSGVAPYVFDGRVQQQYQQQQQQEDDSDDDDDGSDGDNMADGSGGEDGADGTASLG
;
A
#
# COMPACT_ATOMS: atom_id res chain seq x y z
N MET A 1 -20.10 -4.68 5.98
CA MET A 1 -20.05 -5.99 5.31
C MET A 1 -18.62 -6.48 5.22
N LYS A 2 -18.33 -7.78 5.37
CA LYS A 2 -16.96 -8.30 5.13
C LYS A 2 -16.65 -8.26 3.65
N TRP A 3 -15.42 -7.94 3.28
CA TRP A 3 -14.97 -7.80 1.89
C TRP A 3 -15.36 -8.96 0.94
N PRO A 4 -15.30 -10.25 1.34
CA PRO A 4 -15.78 -11.36 0.50
C PRO A 4 -17.26 -11.28 0.12
N GLN A 5 -18.11 -10.78 1.02
CA GLN A 5 -19.55 -10.65 0.77
C GLN A 5 -19.83 -9.50 -0.21
N GLN A 6 -19.17 -8.35 -0.04
CA GLN A 6 -19.33 -7.20 -0.95
C GLN A 6 -18.93 -7.58 -2.38
N ARG A 7 -17.91 -8.43 -2.52
CA ARG A 7 -17.49 -8.97 -3.82
C ARG A 7 -18.56 -9.84 -4.48
N ALA A 8 -19.14 -10.78 -3.76
CA ALA A 8 -20.19 -11.65 -4.31
C ALA A 8 -21.41 -10.84 -4.77
N VAL A 9 -21.79 -9.83 -3.98
CA VAL A 9 -22.88 -8.92 -4.32
C VAL A 9 -22.58 -8.13 -5.60
N LEU A 10 -21.38 -7.58 -5.74
CA LEU A 10 -20.98 -6.85 -6.94
C LEU A 10 -20.93 -7.74 -8.19
N ASP A 11 -20.45 -8.98 -8.05
CA ASP A 11 -20.38 -9.95 -9.14
C ASP A 11 -21.79 -10.30 -9.67
N GLU A 12 -22.73 -10.60 -8.77
CA GLU A 12 -24.13 -10.85 -9.12
C GLU A 12 -24.80 -9.62 -9.74
N MET A 13 -24.52 -8.44 -9.20
CA MET A 13 -25.03 -7.18 -9.73
C MET A 13 -24.56 -6.92 -11.18
N VAL A 14 -23.29 -7.19 -11.48
CA VAL A 14 -22.75 -7.09 -12.84
C VAL A 14 -23.40 -8.12 -13.76
N LYS A 15 -23.58 -9.37 -13.32
CA LYS A 15 -24.27 -10.42 -14.10
C LYS A 15 -25.72 -10.04 -14.40
N ARG A 16 -26.44 -9.53 -13.40
CA ARG A 16 -27.84 -9.10 -13.53
C ARG A 16 -27.97 -7.95 -14.52
N ALA A 17 -27.18 -6.89 -14.35
CA ALA A 17 -27.21 -5.76 -15.28
C ALA A 17 -26.82 -6.16 -16.71
N ALA A 18 -25.85 -7.06 -16.87
CA ALA A 18 -25.49 -7.61 -18.18
C ALA A 18 -26.65 -8.42 -18.81
N SER A 19 -27.36 -9.22 -18.01
CA SER A 19 -28.53 -10.00 -18.48
C SER A 19 -29.71 -9.12 -18.92
N MET A 20 -29.85 -7.94 -18.32
CA MET A 20 -30.86 -6.94 -18.68
C MET A 20 -30.46 -6.06 -19.87
N GLY A 21 -29.20 -6.15 -20.33
CA GLY A 21 -28.68 -5.29 -21.39
C GLY A 21 -28.46 -3.84 -20.97
N CYS A 22 -28.26 -3.58 -19.67
CA CYS A 22 -28.07 -2.23 -19.15
C CYS A 22 -26.84 -1.54 -19.76
N ARG A 23 -26.92 -0.22 -19.98
CA ARG A 23 -25.73 0.57 -20.32
C ARG A 23 -24.72 0.59 -19.17
N ASP A 24 -23.44 0.76 -19.51
CA ASP A 24 -22.34 0.88 -18.53
C ASP A 24 -22.61 2.01 -17.51
N ALA A 25 -23.22 3.11 -17.96
CA ALA A 25 -23.57 4.24 -17.10
C ALA A 25 -24.61 3.87 -16.02
N THR A 26 -25.59 3.04 -16.38
CA THR A 26 -26.62 2.53 -15.46
C THR A 26 -25.99 1.64 -14.40
N LEU A 27 -25.16 0.68 -14.81
CA LEU A 27 -24.48 -0.22 -13.89
C LEU A 27 -23.51 0.54 -12.96
N MET A 28 -22.72 1.49 -13.47
CA MET A 28 -21.83 2.32 -12.65
C MET A 28 -22.60 3.13 -11.59
N ARG A 29 -23.77 3.68 -11.93
CA ARG A 29 -24.61 4.40 -10.97
C ARG A 29 -25.21 3.45 -9.94
N ALA A 30 -25.66 2.27 -10.36
CA ALA A 30 -26.20 1.28 -9.45
C ALA A 30 -25.14 0.85 -8.41
N VAL A 31 -23.88 0.62 -8.83
CA VAL A 31 -22.81 0.23 -7.88
C VAL A 31 -22.54 1.34 -6.87
N ARG A 32 -22.56 2.61 -7.33
CA ARG A 32 -22.41 3.76 -6.43
C ARG A 32 -23.57 3.91 -5.46
N LEU A 33 -24.79 3.64 -5.91
CA LEU A 33 -25.96 3.63 -5.07
C LEU A 33 -25.86 2.54 -3.99
N LEU A 34 -25.33 1.36 -4.32
CA LEU A 34 -25.06 0.30 -3.35
C LEU A 34 -24.08 0.78 -2.26
N ASP A 35 -23.02 1.50 -2.63
CA ASP A 35 -22.08 2.10 -1.66
C ASP A 35 -22.78 3.13 -0.75
N VAL A 36 -23.68 3.94 -1.30
CA VAL A 36 -24.50 4.90 -0.52
C VAL A 36 -25.43 4.17 0.44
N CYS A 37 -26.15 3.13 -0.03
CA CYS A 37 -27.00 2.30 0.82
C CYS A 37 -26.21 1.63 1.94
N HIS A 38 -24.98 1.20 1.68
CA HIS A 38 -24.09 0.66 2.70
C HIS A 38 -23.68 1.73 3.73
N ALA A 39 -23.32 2.93 3.28
CA ALA A 39 -22.96 4.04 4.16
C ALA A 39 -24.13 4.48 5.07
N ASP A 40 -25.35 4.45 4.55
CA ASP A 40 -26.58 4.73 5.29
C ASP A 40 -27.03 3.58 6.21
N ARG A 41 -26.32 2.45 6.22
CA ARG A 41 -26.67 1.22 6.96
C ARG A 41 -28.05 0.66 6.59
N LEU A 42 -28.47 0.86 5.34
CA LEU A 42 -29.69 0.24 4.78
C LEU A 42 -29.51 -1.26 4.50
N ILE A 43 -28.27 -1.74 4.51
CA ILE A 43 -27.92 -3.14 4.22
C ILE A 43 -27.67 -3.87 5.54
N ASP A 44 -28.61 -4.70 5.97
CA ASP A 44 -28.25 -5.85 6.81
C ASP A 44 -27.52 -6.88 5.93
N THR A 45 -26.53 -7.55 6.50
CA THR A 45 -25.72 -8.58 5.83
C THR A 45 -26.54 -9.67 5.14
N ASN A 46 -27.76 -9.95 5.60
CA ASN A 46 -28.65 -10.96 5.02
C ASN A 46 -29.38 -10.49 3.74
N ASP A 47 -29.50 -9.18 3.52
CA ASP A 47 -30.32 -8.61 2.43
C ASP A 47 -29.49 -7.94 1.31
N ALA A 48 -28.17 -8.09 1.35
CA ALA A 48 -27.27 -7.36 0.45
C ALA A 48 -27.53 -7.61 -1.04
N THR A 49 -27.87 -8.84 -1.41
CA THR A 49 -28.25 -9.19 -2.79
C THR A 49 -29.55 -8.49 -3.20
N GLN A 50 -30.56 -8.48 -2.31
CA GLN A 50 -31.83 -7.79 -2.57
C GLN A 50 -31.63 -6.27 -2.74
N VAL A 51 -30.76 -5.67 -1.91
CA VAL A 51 -30.42 -4.25 -2.04
C VAL A 51 -29.68 -3.98 -3.34
N ALA A 52 -28.75 -4.84 -3.75
CA ALA A 52 -28.07 -4.70 -5.04
C ALA A 52 -29.02 -4.82 -6.24
N ASP A 53 -29.94 -5.78 -6.21
CA ASP A 53 -30.98 -5.93 -7.23
C ASP A 53 -31.89 -4.70 -7.27
N ALA A 54 -32.32 -4.19 -6.11
CA ALA A 54 -33.09 -2.96 -6.00
C ALA A 54 -32.30 -1.76 -6.56
N CYS A 55 -30.98 -1.71 -6.35
CA CYS A 55 -30.12 -0.66 -6.88
C CYS A 55 -30.06 -0.70 -8.42
N VAL A 56 -29.94 -1.90 -9.01
CA VAL A 56 -29.99 -2.08 -10.48
C VAL A 56 -31.37 -1.68 -11.01
N ALA A 57 -32.44 -2.22 -10.42
CA ALA A 57 -33.81 -1.96 -10.85
C ALA A 57 -34.14 -0.46 -10.81
N ALA A 58 -33.83 0.23 -9.71
CA ALA A 58 -34.09 1.65 -9.57
C ALA A 58 -33.27 2.50 -10.56
N CYS A 59 -32.03 2.11 -10.87
CA CYS A 59 -31.24 2.79 -11.90
C CYS A 59 -31.78 2.52 -13.32
N VAL A 60 -32.25 1.31 -13.60
CA VAL A 60 -32.88 0.94 -14.88
C VAL A 60 -34.18 1.71 -15.05
N GLU A 61 -35.05 1.75 -14.06
CA GLU A 61 -36.30 2.51 -14.08
C GLU A 61 -36.05 3.99 -14.40
N ARG A 62 -35.04 4.58 -13.77
CA ARG A 62 -34.73 5.99 -13.95
C ARG A 62 -34.08 6.31 -15.30
N LEU A 63 -33.19 5.45 -15.81
CA LEU A 63 -32.29 5.79 -16.93
C LEU A 63 -32.64 5.05 -18.22
N GLU A 64 -33.28 3.89 -18.10
CA GLU A 64 -33.55 2.93 -19.17
C GLU A 64 -34.93 2.26 -18.98
N PRO A 65 -36.03 3.04 -18.83
CA PRO A 65 -37.34 2.47 -18.49
C PRO A 65 -37.87 1.47 -19.53
N HIS A 66 -37.33 1.47 -20.75
CA HIS A 66 -37.67 0.50 -21.79
C HIS A 66 -37.09 -0.90 -21.55
N LEU A 67 -36.15 -1.05 -20.62
CA LEU A 67 -35.58 -2.35 -20.21
C LEU A 67 -36.32 -2.97 -19.01
N LEU A 68 -37.29 -2.26 -18.42
CA LEU A 68 -38.19 -2.84 -17.43
C LEU A 68 -39.10 -3.85 -18.12
N MET A 69 -38.82 -5.13 -17.91
CA MET A 69 -39.70 -6.23 -18.29
C MET A 69 -40.86 -6.34 -17.28
N ASP A 70 -41.97 -6.96 -17.68
CA ASP A 70 -43.14 -7.28 -16.85
C ASP A 70 -42.81 -8.19 -15.63
N ASP A 71 -41.58 -8.68 -15.49
CA ASP A 71 -41.13 -9.54 -14.39
C ASP A 71 -40.73 -8.76 -13.12
N MET A 72 -40.93 -7.44 -13.07
CA MET A 72 -40.73 -6.70 -11.82
C MET A 72 -41.93 -6.96 -10.90
N PRO A 73 -41.73 -7.35 -9.63
CA PRO A 73 -42.84 -7.61 -8.72
C PRO A 73 -43.75 -6.38 -8.61
N ASP A 74 -45.06 -6.59 -8.74
CA ASP A 74 -46.09 -5.53 -8.74
C ASP A 74 -46.07 -4.66 -7.45
N ASP A 75 -45.53 -5.20 -6.36
CA ASP A 75 -45.37 -4.50 -5.09
C ASP A 75 -43.88 -4.41 -4.71
N PRO A 76 -43.23 -3.24 -4.86
CA PRO A 76 -41.83 -3.09 -4.48
C PRO A 76 -41.69 -3.29 -2.98
N THR A 77 -40.76 -4.15 -2.57
CA THR A 77 -40.49 -4.35 -1.14
C THR A 77 -40.16 -3.01 -0.46
N HIS A 78 -40.40 -2.91 0.85
CA HIS A 78 -40.06 -1.69 1.60
C HIS A 78 -38.61 -1.23 1.36
N THR A 79 -37.69 -2.19 1.22
CA THR A 79 -36.28 -1.96 0.83
C THR A 79 -36.16 -1.29 -0.53
N GLN A 80 -36.88 -1.76 -1.55
CA GLN A 80 -36.89 -1.17 -2.88
C GLN A 80 -37.44 0.26 -2.85
N ALA A 81 -38.51 0.53 -2.11
CA ALA A 81 -39.05 1.89 -1.98
C ALA A 81 -38.03 2.87 -1.37
N GLN A 82 -37.25 2.45 -0.37
CA GLN A 82 -36.18 3.26 0.21
C GLN A 82 -35.05 3.51 -0.80
N VAL A 83 -34.62 2.48 -1.53
CA VAL A 83 -33.59 2.60 -2.57
C VAL A 83 -34.04 3.53 -3.69
N VAL A 84 -35.28 3.40 -4.17
CA VAL A 84 -35.86 4.28 -5.21
C VAL A 84 -35.90 5.74 -4.73
N GLY A 85 -36.28 5.98 -3.47
CA GLY A 85 -36.23 7.33 -2.88
C GLY A 85 -34.83 7.93 -2.89
N ARG A 86 -33.80 7.12 -2.62
CA ARG A 86 -32.39 7.53 -2.70
C ARG A 86 -31.94 7.74 -4.15
N VAL A 87 -32.35 6.89 -5.07
CA VAL A 87 -32.08 7.08 -6.50
C VAL A 87 -32.65 8.39 -6.99
N ALA A 88 -33.89 8.73 -6.64
CA ALA A 88 -34.51 9.99 -7.05
C ALA A 88 -33.72 11.21 -6.55
N ALA A 89 -33.16 11.13 -5.33
CA ALA A 89 -32.32 12.17 -4.74
C ALA A 89 -30.88 12.19 -5.29
N ASP A 90 -30.41 11.09 -5.89
CA ASP A 90 -29.04 11.02 -6.38
C ASP A 90 -28.84 11.92 -7.62
N SER A 91 -28.00 12.93 -7.44
CA SER A 91 -27.51 13.82 -8.49
C SER A 91 -26.02 13.58 -8.78
N SER A 92 -25.46 12.47 -8.32
CA SER A 92 -24.05 12.15 -8.50
C SER A 92 -23.69 12.09 -9.99
N VAL A 93 -22.50 12.58 -10.32
CA VAL A 93 -22.00 12.57 -11.69
C VAL A 93 -21.61 11.14 -12.04
N CYS A 94 -22.13 10.63 -13.17
CA CYS A 94 -21.77 9.31 -13.64
C CYS A 94 -20.29 9.25 -14.04
N GLY A 95 -19.57 8.23 -13.59
CA GLY A 95 -18.16 8.04 -13.96
C GLY A 95 -17.94 7.87 -15.46
N ILE A 96 -18.92 7.32 -16.18
CA ILE A 96 -18.87 7.19 -17.65
C ILE A 96 -18.97 8.56 -18.32
N GLU A 97 -19.87 9.43 -17.85
CA GLU A 97 -19.97 10.81 -18.37
C GLU A 97 -18.68 11.60 -18.14
N CYS A 98 -18.02 11.42 -16.98
CA CYS A 98 -16.69 11.99 -16.73
C CYS A 98 -15.64 11.46 -17.72
N LEU A 99 -15.64 10.15 -17.99
CA LEU A 99 -14.75 9.55 -18.98
C LEU A 99 -15.00 10.10 -20.39
N GLU A 100 -16.25 10.23 -20.82
CA GLU A 100 -16.61 10.77 -22.14
C GLU A 100 -16.10 12.19 -22.34
N LYS A 101 -16.27 13.05 -21.32
CA LYS A 101 -15.76 14.42 -21.34
C LYS A 101 -14.24 14.45 -21.42
N LEU A 102 -13.54 13.62 -20.64
CA LEU A 102 -12.09 13.54 -20.66
C LEU A 102 -11.55 13.01 -22.00
N PHE A 103 -12.18 11.99 -22.59
CA PHE A 103 -11.82 11.48 -23.91
C PHE A 103 -12.05 12.54 -25.00
N THR A 104 -13.18 13.24 -24.95
CA THR A 104 -13.50 14.35 -25.86
C THR A 104 -12.45 15.46 -25.74
N ALA A 105 -12.13 15.88 -24.51
CA ALA A 105 -11.09 16.88 -24.24
C ALA A 105 -9.68 16.44 -24.70
N ALA A 106 -9.44 15.13 -24.74
CA ALA A 106 -8.20 14.53 -25.24
C ALA A 106 -8.18 14.33 -26.77
N GLY A 107 -9.28 14.60 -27.48
CA GLY A 107 -9.42 14.28 -28.90
C GLY A 107 -9.38 12.77 -29.19
N MET A 108 -9.84 11.95 -28.24
CA MET A 108 -9.86 10.49 -28.34
C MET A 108 -11.27 9.99 -28.64
N ASP A 109 -11.38 8.90 -29.39
CA ASP A 109 -12.64 8.26 -29.71
C ASP A 109 -13.32 7.68 -28.46
N THR A 110 -14.59 8.03 -28.24
CA THR A 110 -15.44 7.59 -27.13
C THR A 110 -16.15 6.25 -27.40
N HIS A 111 -15.96 5.64 -28.56
CA HIS A 111 -16.57 4.35 -28.89
C HIS A 111 -15.54 3.24 -29.13
N GLY A 112 -14.27 3.58 -29.26
CA GLY A 112 -13.22 2.63 -29.60
C GLY A 112 -12.64 1.84 -28.43
N ARG A 113 -11.67 0.99 -28.77
CA ARG A 113 -10.99 0.08 -27.83
C ARG A 113 -10.35 0.80 -26.62
N LEU A 114 -9.77 1.99 -26.83
CA LEU A 114 -9.14 2.74 -25.73
C LEU A 114 -10.18 3.23 -24.72
N PHE A 115 -11.37 3.61 -25.18
CA PHE A 115 -12.47 4.00 -24.30
C PHE A 115 -13.00 2.79 -23.54
N SER A 116 -13.21 1.65 -24.21
CA SER A 116 -13.53 0.39 -23.53
C SER A 116 -12.50 0.01 -22.47
N PHE A 117 -11.21 0.24 -22.73
CA PHE A 117 -10.14 -0.02 -21.77
C PHE A 117 -10.19 0.92 -20.55
N ALA A 118 -10.47 2.21 -20.75
CA ALA A 118 -10.67 3.14 -19.63
C ALA A 118 -11.92 2.80 -18.79
N LYS A 119 -13.02 2.39 -19.46
CA LYS A 119 -14.20 1.87 -18.77
C LYS A 119 -13.86 0.65 -17.93
N TYR A 120 -13.13 -0.31 -18.49
CA TYR A 120 -12.68 -1.49 -17.76
C TYR A 120 -11.91 -1.12 -16.48
N LEU A 121 -10.97 -0.17 -16.54
CA LEU A 121 -10.27 0.33 -15.34
C LEU A 121 -11.20 0.99 -14.31
N MET A 122 -12.22 1.72 -14.75
CA MET A 122 -13.24 2.28 -13.85
C MET A 122 -14.00 1.17 -13.13
N PHE A 123 -14.45 0.14 -13.85
CA PHE A 123 -15.15 -0.98 -13.24
C PHE A 123 -14.29 -1.75 -12.24
N LEU A 124 -13.03 -2.03 -12.60
CA LEU A 124 -12.08 -2.65 -11.70
C LEU A 124 -11.84 -1.83 -10.43
N SER A 125 -11.85 -0.50 -10.53
CA SER A 125 -11.68 0.36 -9.36
C SER A 125 -12.87 0.33 -8.41
N MET A 126 -14.07 -0.04 -8.87
CA MET A 126 -15.21 -0.25 -7.97
C MET A 126 -15.11 -1.57 -7.22
N CYS A 127 -14.35 -2.53 -7.74
CA CYS A 127 -14.04 -3.79 -7.07
C CYS A 127 -12.93 -3.65 -6.00
N ASP A 128 -12.49 -2.43 -5.68
CA ASP A 128 -11.48 -2.13 -4.66
C ASP A 128 -12.07 -1.17 -3.63
N ILE A 129 -12.12 -1.59 -2.36
CA ILE A 129 -12.80 -0.85 -1.29
C ILE A 129 -12.28 0.57 -1.13
N ASP A 130 -10.98 0.76 -1.31
CA ASP A 130 -10.35 2.05 -1.10
C ASP A 130 -10.51 2.97 -2.31
N LEU A 131 -10.55 2.40 -3.52
CA LEU A 131 -10.85 3.15 -4.72
C LEU A 131 -12.35 3.44 -4.87
N ALA A 132 -13.24 2.59 -4.36
CA ALA A 132 -14.67 2.82 -4.34
C ALA A 132 -15.01 4.12 -3.57
N ALA A 133 -14.29 4.42 -2.49
CA ALA A 133 -14.45 5.68 -1.75
C ALA A 133 -13.88 6.92 -2.48
N CYS A 134 -13.11 6.76 -3.55
CA CYS A 134 -12.51 7.88 -4.25
C CYS A 134 -13.53 8.67 -5.09
N ASP A 135 -13.26 9.97 -5.26
CA ASP A 135 -14.00 10.85 -6.15
C ASP A 135 -14.05 10.29 -7.58
N VAL A 136 -15.25 10.26 -8.16
CA VAL A 136 -15.51 9.67 -9.48
C VAL A 136 -14.75 10.38 -10.60
N ARG A 137 -14.52 11.70 -10.49
CA ARG A 137 -13.74 12.46 -11.50
C ARG A 137 -12.27 12.10 -11.40
N LEU A 138 -11.74 11.92 -10.18
CA LEU A 138 -10.36 11.45 -9.97
C LEU A 138 -10.17 10.04 -10.52
N LEU A 139 -11.11 9.12 -10.29
CA LEU A 139 -11.06 7.77 -10.88
C LEU A 139 -11.07 7.83 -12.42
N ALA A 140 -11.97 8.63 -13.01
CA ALA A 140 -12.04 8.79 -14.46
C ALA A 140 -10.74 9.39 -15.04
N ALA A 141 -10.20 10.43 -14.40
CA ALA A 141 -8.92 11.03 -14.79
C ALA A 141 -7.77 10.02 -14.70
N THR A 142 -7.74 9.22 -13.64
CA THR A 142 -6.73 8.17 -13.44
C THR A 142 -6.83 7.09 -14.52
N ALA A 143 -8.05 6.63 -14.84
CA ALA A 143 -8.29 5.65 -15.91
C ALA A 143 -7.85 6.18 -17.28
N VAL A 144 -8.15 7.45 -17.61
CA VAL A 144 -7.67 8.09 -18.86
C VAL A 144 -6.14 8.20 -18.86
N TYR A 145 -5.53 8.61 -17.74
CA TYR A 145 -4.08 8.73 -17.62
C TYR A 145 -3.38 7.39 -17.86
N ILE A 146 -3.83 6.32 -17.20
CA ILE A 146 -3.28 4.98 -17.38
C ILE A 146 -3.49 4.49 -18.82
N THR A 147 -4.66 4.74 -19.40
CA THR A 147 -4.96 4.39 -20.79
C THR A 147 -3.99 5.06 -21.76
N ARG A 148 -3.76 6.38 -21.60
CA ARG A 148 -2.82 7.14 -22.43
C ARG A 148 -1.38 6.71 -22.22
N LYS A 149 -0.95 6.52 -20.97
CA LYS A 149 0.41 6.08 -20.62
C LYS A 149 0.72 4.69 -21.20
N THR A 150 -0.23 3.76 -21.14
CA THR A 150 -0.06 2.39 -21.64
C THR A 150 -0.06 2.34 -23.17
N ASN A 151 -0.84 3.19 -23.82
CA ASN A 151 -1.03 3.19 -25.27
C ASN A 151 -0.38 4.40 -25.96
N GLN A 152 0.68 4.96 -25.38
CA GLN A 152 1.30 6.21 -25.86
C GLN A 152 1.69 6.16 -27.35
N LYS A 153 2.08 4.98 -27.87
CA LYS A 153 2.44 4.81 -29.29
C LYS A 153 1.27 4.97 -30.26
N GLN A 154 0.03 4.80 -29.78
CA GLN A 154 -1.19 4.84 -30.60
C GLN A 154 -1.91 6.19 -30.49
N ILE A 155 -1.44 7.09 -29.63
CA ILE A 155 -2.15 8.31 -29.25
C ILE A 155 -1.26 9.51 -29.57
N ALA A 156 -1.79 10.48 -30.29
CA ALA A 156 -1.08 11.72 -30.58
C ALA A 156 -0.98 12.63 -29.33
N GLY A 157 0.12 13.39 -29.25
CA GLY A 157 0.35 14.39 -28.21
C GLY A 157 1.03 13.86 -26.94
N GLY A 158 1.17 14.74 -25.94
CA GLY A 158 1.70 14.38 -24.62
C GLY A 158 0.75 13.45 -23.85
N ILE A 159 1.24 12.82 -22.78
CA ILE A 159 0.43 11.91 -21.94
C ILE A 159 -0.75 12.66 -21.32
N TRP A 160 -0.52 13.89 -20.85
CA TRP A 160 -1.55 14.72 -20.24
C TRP A 160 -1.51 16.16 -20.80
N SER A 161 -2.62 16.64 -21.36
CA SER A 161 -2.70 17.96 -22.02
C SER A 161 -3.28 19.03 -21.09
N ALA A 162 -3.11 20.31 -21.44
CA ALA A 162 -3.74 21.42 -20.70
C ALA A 162 -5.28 21.34 -20.72
N ALA A 163 -5.87 20.78 -21.78
CA ALA A 163 -7.31 20.54 -21.85
C ALA A 163 -7.75 19.48 -20.82
N LEU A 164 -6.98 18.39 -20.67
CA LEU A 164 -7.22 17.36 -19.67
C LEU A 164 -7.06 17.90 -18.24
N VAL A 165 -6.07 18.77 -17.99
CA VAL A 165 -5.92 19.44 -16.68
C VAL A 165 -7.14 20.30 -16.36
N ARG A 166 -7.67 21.03 -17.34
CA ARG A 166 -8.87 21.88 -17.17
C ARG A 166 -10.12 21.05 -16.89
N GLU A 167 -10.29 19.94 -17.59
CA GLU A 167 -11.47 19.07 -17.45
C GLU A 167 -11.45 18.24 -16.15
N SER A 168 -10.28 17.71 -15.78
CA SER A 168 -10.11 16.84 -14.59
C SER A 168 -9.80 17.58 -13.28
N SER A 169 -9.40 18.85 -13.37
CA SER A 169 -8.77 19.60 -12.28
C SER A 169 -7.52 18.91 -11.69
N SER A 170 -6.91 17.95 -12.40
CA SER A 170 -5.79 17.15 -11.93
C SER A 170 -4.57 17.33 -12.82
N SER A 171 -3.40 17.55 -12.21
CA SER A 171 -2.14 17.64 -12.94
C SER A 171 -1.54 16.25 -13.22
N GLU A 172 -0.67 16.17 -14.22
CA GLU A 172 0.01 14.91 -14.55
C GLU A 172 0.83 14.39 -13.37
N ALA A 173 1.58 15.27 -12.69
CA ALA A 173 2.40 14.88 -11.55
C ALA A 173 1.55 14.38 -10.37
N ALA A 174 0.35 14.95 -10.17
CA ALA A 174 -0.58 14.49 -9.15
C ALA A 174 -1.12 13.09 -9.48
N LEU A 175 -1.48 12.84 -10.74
CA LEU A 175 -1.92 11.50 -11.17
C LEU A 175 -0.76 10.50 -11.10
N GLU A 176 0.44 10.85 -11.57
CA GLU A 176 1.59 9.94 -11.56
C GLU A 176 2.01 9.51 -10.13
N SER A 177 1.91 10.42 -9.16
CA SER A 177 2.28 10.14 -7.76
C SER A 177 1.12 9.61 -6.91
N SER A 178 -0.11 9.58 -7.46
CA SER A 178 -1.30 9.16 -6.72
C SER A 178 -1.31 7.66 -6.41
N MET A 179 -1.73 7.33 -5.19
CA MET A 179 -2.00 5.95 -4.79
C MET A 179 -3.12 5.31 -5.64
N THR A 180 -4.09 6.11 -6.09
CA THR A 180 -5.16 5.69 -7.01
C THR A 180 -4.57 5.10 -8.29
N THR A 181 -3.58 5.77 -8.88
CA THR A 181 -2.89 5.32 -10.09
C THR A 181 -2.14 4.03 -9.86
N LEU A 182 -1.38 3.93 -8.77
CA LEU A 182 -0.63 2.72 -8.44
C LEU A 182 -1.56 1.52 -8.24
N ARG A 183 -2.71 1.71 -7.59
CA ARG A 183 -3.70 0.64 -7.39
C ARG A 183 -4.41 0.24 -8.67
N MET A 184 -4.87 1.19 -9.48
CA MET A 184 -5.45 0.88 -10.79
C MET A 184 -4.46 0.16 -11.71
N GLN A 185 -3.18 0.57 -11.68
CA GLN A 185 -2.13 -0.13 -12.40
C GLN A 185 -1.96 -1.57 -11.92
N ARG A 186 -1.99 -1.85 -10.61
CA ARG A 186 -1.91 -3.23 -10.10
C ARG A 186 -2.98 -4.16 -10.68
N PHE A 187 -4.19 -3.67 -10.97
CA PHE A 187 -5.18 -4.50 -11.67
C PHE A 187 -4.69 -4.93 -13.06
N MET A 188 -4.07 -4.03 -13.81
CA MET A 188 -3.58 -4.36 -15.15
C MET A 188 -2.52 -5.45 -15.15
N TRP A 189 -1.56 -5.37 -14.23
CA TRP A 189 -0.44 -6.32 -14.20
C TRP A 189 -0.82 -7.69 -13.64
N GLY A 190 -2.06 -7.84 -13.12
CA GLY A 190 -2.54 -9.11 -12.61
C GLY A 190 -1.53 -9.71 -11.65
N ASP A 191 -1.09 -8.93 -10.65
CA ASP A 191 -0.22 -9.45 -9.60
C ASP A 191 -1.00 -10.49 -8.80
N THR A 192 -1.09 -11.68 -9.39
CA THR A 192 -2.02 -12.75 -9.06
C THR A 192 -1.78 -13.24 -7.64
N GLN A 193 -0.64 -12.98 -7.01
CA GLN A 193 -0.43 -13.37 -5.62
C GLN A 193 -1.15 -12.48 -4.61
N THR A 194 -1.44 -11.21 -4.94
CA THR A 194 -2.26 -10.30 -4.12
C THR A 194 -3.66 -10.09 -4.68
N THR A 195 -3.85 -10.25 -5.99
CA THR A 195 -5.15 -10.11 -6.68
C THR A 195 -5.89 -11.42 -6.93
N LYS A 196 -5.33 -12.62 -6.64
CA LYS A 196 -6.07 -13.90 -6.74
C LYS A 196 -7.36 -13.95 -5.91
N GLY A 197 -7.54 -13.02 -4.96
CA GLY A 197 -8.79 -12.87 -4.23
C GLY A 197 -9.73 -11.80 -4.76
N ILE A 198 -9.31 -10.93 -5.68
CA ILE A 198 -10.18 -9.89 -6.24
C ILE A 198 -10.91 -10.52 -7.42
N LEU A 199 -12.12 -11.01 -7.16
CA LEU A 199 -13.05 -11.52 -8.17
C LEU A 199 -13.35 -10.39 -9.16
N THR A 200 -12.60 -10.36 -10.25
CA THR A 200 -12.91 -9.53 -11.41
C THR A 200 -13.65 -10.35 -12.46
N ASP A 201 -14.09 -11.57 -12.16
CA ASP A 201 -14.55 -12.52 -13.18
C ASP A 201 -15.78 -12.03 -13.95
N ALA A 202 -16.82 -11.49 -13.29
CA ALA A 202 -17.94 -10.91 -14.03
C ALA A 202 -17.54 -9.65 -14.82
N VAL A 203 -16.68 -8.79 -14.27
CA VAL A 203 -16.17 -7.59 -14.97
C VAL A 203 -15.30 -7.98 -16.16
N ASP A 204 -14.39 -8.93 -15.98
CA ASP A 204 -13.51 -9.49 -17.01
C ASP A 204 -14.34 -10.16 -18.10
N LYS A 205 -15.38 -10.92 -17.73
CA LYS A 205 -16.32 -11.53 -18.68
C LYS A 205 -17.11 -10.47 -19.45
N LEU A 206 -17.61 -9.43 -18.77
CA LEU A 206 -18.31 -8.30 -19.38
C LEU A 206 -17.43 -7.60 -20.42
N PHE A 207 -16.16 -7.35 -20.07
CA PHE A 207 -15.19 -6.65 -20.93
C PHE A 207 -14.40 -7.56 -21.88
N ALA A 208 -14.59 -8.88 -21.80
CA ALA A 208 -14.12 -9.86 -22.78
C ALA A 208 -15.07 -9.99 -23.98
N SER A 209 -16.28 -9.43 -23.90
CA SER A 209 -17.24 -9.43 -25.01
C SER A 209 -16.72 -8.65 -26.24
N PRO A 210 -17.13 -9.05 -27.47
CA PRO A 210 -16.81 -8.31 -28.69
C PRO A 210 -17.27 -6.84 -28.65
N ASP A 211 -18.43 -6.57 -28.06
CA ASP A 211 -19.01 -5.21 -27.95
C ASP A 211 -18.22 -4.29 -27.02
N ARG A 212 -17.32 -4.86 -26.22
CA ARG A 212 -16.37 -4.15 -25.36
C ARG A 212 -14.93 -4.29 -25.86
N HIS A 213 -14.74 -4.58 -27.14
CA HIS A 213 -13.45 -4.68 -27.81
C HIS A 213 -12.48 -5.70 -27.20
N ARG A 214 -13.01 -6.69 -26.46
CA ARG A 214 -12.23 -7.76 -25.82
C ARG A 214 -11.06 -7.24 -24.98
N VAL A 215 -11.23 -6.09 -24.31
CA VAL A 215 -10.14 -5.43 -23.57
C VAL A 215 -9.66 -6.23 -22.36
N ALA A 216 -10.51 -7.11 -21.81
CA ALA A 216 -10.13 -8.02 -20.74
C ALA A 216 -9.46 -9.31 -21.25
N SER A 217 -9.69 -9.72 -22.50
CA SER A 217 -9.17 -11.00 -23.04
C SER A 217 -7.64 -11.06 -23.12
N SER A 218 -6.96 -9.91 -23.19
CA SER A 218 -5.49 -9.86 -23.12
C SER A 218 -4.95 -10.37 -21.79
N ARG A 219 -5.73 -10.29 -20.70
CA ARG A 219 -5.32 -10.74 -19.36
C ARG A 219 -5.27 -12.26 -19.28
N SER A 220 -6.29 -12.92 -19.82
CA SER A 220 -6.40 -14.40 -19.88
C SER A 220 -5.33 -15.03 -20.77
N HIS A 221 -4.92 -14.36 -21.85
CA HIS A 221 -3.97 -14.92 -22.81
C HIS A 221 -2.51 -14.93 -22.29
N THR A 222 -2.10 -13.88 -21.58
CA THR A 222 -0.79 -13.87 -20.88
C THR A 222 -0.68 -14.93 -19.79
N GLN A 223 -1.81 -15.39 -19.24
CA GLN A 223 -1.88 -16.43 -18.22
C GLN A 223 -1.62 -17.83 -18.79
N GLN A 224 -2.00 -18.10 -20.04
CA GLN A 224 -1.73 -19.38 -20.71
C GLN A 224 -0.32 -19.47 -21.33
N GLU A 225 0.22 -18.38 -21.88
CA GLU A 225 1.58 -18.40 -22.46
C GLU A 225 2.68 -18.58 -21.40
N GLN A 226 2.50 -18.06 -20.18
CA GLN A 226 3.47 -18.27 -19.09
C GLN A 226 3.49 -19.72 -18.56
N GLN A 227 2.46 -20.53 -18.83
CA GLN A 227 2.48 -21.96 -18.50
C GLN A 227 3.05 -22.85 -19.63
N HIS A 228 3.24 -22.32 -20.85
CA HIS A 228 3.67 -23.14 -22.00
C HIS A 228 5.03 -22.77 -22.60
N GLN A 229 5.65 -21.64 -22.27
CA GLN A 229 7.01 -21.33 -22.74
C GLN A 229 8.12 -21.78 -21.76
N GLY A 230 8.25 -23.10 -21.64
CA GLY A 230 9.49 -23.77 -21.24
C GLY A 230 10.23 -24.29 -22.47
N GLY A 231 10.77 -23.38 -23.30
CA GLY A 231 11.49 -23.76 -24.52
C GLY A 231 12.49 -22.68 -24.93
N SER A 232 13.77 -23.04 -24.85
CA SER A 232 14.96 -22.19 -25.05
C SER A 232 14.94 -21.34 -26.32
N GLN A 233 15.18 -20.03 -26.15
CA GLN A 233 15.94 -19.24 -27.12
C GLN A 233 16.58 -18.02 -26.43
N GLU A 234 17.91 -18.07 -26.27
CA GLU A 234 18.73 -16.91 -25.94
C GLU A 234 18.78 -15.95 -27.15
N HIS A 235 18.58 -14.65 -26.91
CA HIS A 235 18.88 -13.62 -27.91
C HIS A 235 19.84 -12.55 -27.35
N PRO A 236 20.87 -12.16 -28.12
CA PRO A 236 22.00 -11.38 -27.62
C PRO A 236 21.88 -9.89 -27.96
N VAL A 237 21.05 -9.12 -27.25
CA VAL A 237 21.13 -7.64 -27.31
C VAL A 237 20.60 -7.02 -26.00
N ASN A 238 21.45 -6.86 -24.99
CA ASN A 238 21.13 -6.09 -23.77
C ASN A 238 22.32 -5.21 -23.32
N HIS A 239 23.00 -4.60 -24.30
CA HIS A 239 23.83 -3.43 -24.07
C HIS A 239 23.07 -2.18 -24.50
N LEU A 240 23.22 -1.12 -23.68
CA LEU A 240 22.88 0.28 -23.93
C LEU A 240 21.47 0.76 -23.51
N PHE A 241 21.34 1.16 -22.25
CA PHE A 241 20.69 2.45 -21.95
C PHE A 241 21.50 3.22 -20.89
N VAL A 242 22.19 4.25 -21.38
CA VAL A 242 22.75 5.40 -20.67
C VAL A 242 21.80 6.58 -20.92
N GLY A 243 21.48 7.36 -19.88
CA GLY A 243 20.77 8.66 -19.97
C GLY A 243 19.65 8.79 -18.93
N SER A 244 19.94 9.27 -17.70
CA SER A 244 19.74 10.67 -17.22
C SER A 244 18.27 11.12 -17.18
N ARG A 245 17.64 11.62 -16.10
CA ARG A 245 18.07 12.07 -14.75
C ARG A 245 16.82 12.23 -13.86
N GLY A 246 16.94 11.77 -12.63
CA GLY A 246 16.28 12.30 -11.42
C GLY A 246 17.26 12.03 -10.29
N HIS A 247 17.76 13.07 -9.62
CA HIS A 247 19.06 13.04 -8.92
C HIS A 247 19.19 12.03 -7.77
N LEU A 248 19.90 10.94 -8.05
CA LEU A 248 20.67 10.14 -7.10
C LEU A 248 22.16 10.40 -7.38
N PRO A 249 23.07 10.43 -6.37
CA PRO A 249 24.49 10.34 -6.66
C PRO A 249 24.73 8.99 -7.35
N ASP A 250 25.34 9.03 -8.54
CA ASP A 250 25.66 7.79 -9.25
C ASP A 250 26.61 6.91 -8.40
N ILE A 251 26.66 5.62 -8.73
CA ILE A 251 27.47 4.64 -7.99
C ILE A 251 28.95 5.05 -7.92
N VAL A 252 29.43 5.80 -8.93
CA VAL A 252 30.78 6.35 -9.01
C VAL A 252 30.97 7.46 -7.97
N THR A 253 30.00 8.33 -7.79
CA THR A 253 29.99 9.45 -6.83
C THR A 253 29.89 8.92 -5.40
N ALA A 254 29.04 7.93 -5.14
CA ALA A 254 28.96 7.26 -3.84
C ALA A 254 30.27 6.52 -3.50
N ALA A 255 30.88 5.84 -4.47
CA ALA A 255 32.17 5.19 -4.29
C ALA A 255 33.31 6.21 -4.06
N ARG A 256 33.31 7.34 -4.79
CA ARG A 256 34.27 8.44 -4.61
C ARG A 256 34.13 9.09 -3.25
N LEU A 257 32.91 9.39 -2.79
CA LEU A 257 32.68 9.94 -1.45
C LEU A 257 33.18 8.99 -0.35
N ARG A 258 32.97 7.67 -0.50
CA ARG A 258 33.52 6.67 0.42
C ARG A 258 35.04 6.53 0.34
N ALA A 259 35.64 6.64 -0.84
CA ALA A 259 37.09 6.62 -1.01
C ALA A 259 37.73 7.88 -0.38
N THR A 260 37.13 9.05 -0.60
CA THR A 260 37.57 10.32 -0.02
C THR A 260 37.40 10.33 1.49
N SER A 261 36.28 9.84 2.03
CA SER A 261 36.06 9.72 3.48
C SER A 261 37.10 8.79 4.14
N ARG A 262 37.41 7.65 3.50
CA ARG A 262 38.47 6.75 3.98
C ARG A 262 39.85 7.38 3.92
N ARG A 263 40.17 8.13 2.85
CA ARG A 263 41.44 8.85 2.72
C ARG A 263 41.58 9.98 3.75
N ILE A 264 40.52 10.71 4.04
CA ILE A 264 40.51 11.75 5.08
C ILE A 264 40.70 11.12 6.47
N ARG A 265 40.04 9.99 6.75
CA ARG A 265 40.20 9.27 8.02
C ARG A 265 41.58 8.63 8.20
N ALA A 266 42.24 8.24 7.10
CA ALA A 266 43.58 7.70 7.12
C ALA A 266 44.67 8.79 7.18
N ALA A 267 44.40 9.97 6.61
CA ALA A 267 45.36 11.08 6.53
C ALA A 267 45.37 11.97 7.78
N PHE A 268 44.33 11.92 8.61
CA PHE A 268 44.20 12.77 9.79
C PHE A 268 43.62 11.98 10.97
N THR A 269 44.26 12.13 12.13
CA THR A 269 43.66 11.75 13.40
C THR A 269 42.48 12.67 13.73
N ILE A 270 41.57 12.19 14.59
CA ILE A 270 40.42 12.98 15.04
C ILE A 270 40.87 14.30 15.69
N ALA A 271 42.01 14.31 16.37
CA ALA A 271 42.59 15.50 16.98
C ALA A 271 43.11 16.51 15.94
N GLU A 272 43.71 16.06 14.84
CA GLU A 272 44.21 16.93 13.77
C GLU A 272 43.08 17.56 12.95
N LEU A 273 42.00 16.81 12.70
CA LEU A 273 40.78 17.33 12.08
C LEU A 273 40.14 18.42 12.95
N ARG A 274 40.07 18.20 14.27
CA ARG A 274 39.60 19.20 15.24
C ARG A 274 40.46 20.46 15.26
N ASN A 275 41.78 20.32 15.29
CA ASN A 275 42.71 21.46 15.27
C ASN A 275 42.66 22.24 13.95
N ARG A 276 42.53 21.55 12.81
CA ARG A 276 42.41 22.22 11.50
C ARG A 276 41.09 22.96 11.34
N LEU A 277 39.99 22.39 11.85
CA LEU A 277 38.69 23.04 11.86
C LEU A 277 38.69 24.28 12.76
N ALA A 278 39.28 24.18 13.95
CA ALA A 278 39.46 25.32 14.86
C ALA A 278 40.29 26.45 14.24
N ASN A 279 41.40 26.11 13.57
CA ASN A 279 42.25 27.10 12.90
C ASN A 279 41.61 27.75 11.68
N SER A 280 40.76 27.02 10.95
CA SER A 280 40.03 27.57 9.79
C SER A 280 38.94 28.55 10.20
N LEU A 281 38.32 28.34 11.37
CA LEU A 281 37.30 29.23 11.93
C LEU A 281 37.92 30.52 12.50
N SER A 282 39.13 30.46 13.06
CA SER A 282 39.86 31.65 13.55
C SER A 282 40.36 32.59 12.45
N ARG A 283 40.46 32.14 11.19
CA ARG A 283 40.93 32.99 10.07
C ARG A 283 39.80 33.72 9.34
N ALA A 284 38.53 33.38 9.58
CA ALA A 284 37.40 33.89 8.81
C ALA A 284 36.84 35.25 9.32
N TYR A 285 37.35 35.79 10.43
CA TYR A 285 36.95 37.11 10.95
C TYR A 285 38.10 38.10 10.88
N GLY A 286 38.14 38.86 9.80
CA GLY A 286 39.10 39.94 9.63
C GLY A 286 38.63 41.00 8.66
N VAL A 287 37.59 41.78 9.01
CA VAL A 287 37.47 43.23 8.71
C VAL A 287 36.56 43.91 9.77
N GLY A 288 37.15 44.89 10.46
CA GLY A 288 36.69 45.87 11.46
C GLY A 288 35.21 46.08 11.82
N ILE A 289 34.93 46.20 13.13
CA ILE A 289 34.67 47.47 13.86
C ILE A 289 34.88 47.22 15.36
N ASN A 290 35.59 48.14 16.03
CA ASN A 290 36.01 48.10 17.42
C ASN A 290 34.86 48.33 18.43
N THR A 291 34.70 47.43 19.40
CA THR A 291 34.19 47.74 20.75
C THR A 291 34.94 46.87 21.78
N PRO A 292 35.47 47.44 22.88
CA PRO A 292 36.29 46.72 23.84
C PRO A 292 35.41 45.99 24.86
N GLN A 293 34.72 44.92 24.46
CA GLN A 293 34.05 44.02 25.43
C GLN A 293 33.63 42.64 24.90
N LEU A 294 34.29 42.10 23.87
CA LEU A 294 34.06 40.71 23.45
C LEU A 294 35.36 39.91 23.46
N GLN A 295 35.77 39.46 24.64
CA GLN A 295 36.55 38.22 24.76
C GLN A 295 35.60 37.04 24.53
N LEU A 296 35.35 36.72 23.26
CA LEU A 296 34.51 35.59 22.84
C LEU A 296 35.37 34.35 22.62
N LEU A 297 35.92 33.82 23.72
CA LEU A 297 36.17 32.39 23.99
C LEU A 297 37.25 32.24 25.07
N ARG A 298 36.86 31.68 26.21
CA ARG A 298 37.75 30.93 27.09
C ARG A 298 37.11 29.54 27.24
N PHE A 299 37.86 28.50 26.91
CA PHE A 299 37.40 27.13 27.17
C PHE A 299 37.54 26.85 28.66
N ASP A 300 36.44 26.48 29.31
CA ASP A 300 36.43 25.94 30.66
C ASP A 300 36.57 24.41 30.57
N PRO A 301 37.66 23.81 31.09
CA PRO A 301 37.85 22.35 31.06
C PRO A 301 36.88 21.57 31.95
N SER A 302 36.05 22.24 32.76
CA SER A 302 35.16 21.61 33.73
C SER A 302 33.75 21.29 33.21
N LEU A 303 33.35 21.83 32.05
CA LEU A 303 32.01 21.63 31.50
C LEU A 303 31.99 20.47 30.49
N GLY A 304 31.46 19.33 30.92
CA GLY A 304 31.25 18.15 30.10
C GLY A 304 30.24 18.37 28.96
N MET A 305 30.64 17.87 27.78
CA MET A 305 29.81 17.40 26.65
C MET A 305 28.62 18.27 26.22
N GLY A 306 28.85 19.13 25.21
CA GLY A 306 27.78 19.60 24.30
C GLY A 306 27.91 18.90 22.95
N GLU A 307 26.78 18.45 22.38
CA GLU A 307 26.73 17.77 21.09
C GLU A 307 26.69 18.80 19.95
N VAL A 308 27.53 18.62 18.93
CA VAL A 308 27.62 19.53 17.77
C VAL A 308 27.11 18.78 16.55
N SER A 309 26.03 19.28 15.94
CA SER A 309 25.46 18.71 14.72
C SER A 309 25.95 19.47 13.49
N VAL A 310 26.26 18.74 12.42
CA VAL A 310 26.87 19.28 11.19
C VAL A 310 25.97 19.00 9.99
N CYS A 311 25.52 20.04 9.31
CA CYS A 311 24.67 19.96 8.11
C CYS A 311 25.44 20.42 6.87
N SER A 312 25.38 19.68 5.76
CA SER A 312 25.99 20.08 4.48
C SER A 312 24.95 20.54 3.47
N HIS A 313 25.18 21.72 2.87
CA HIS A 313 24.40 22.26 1.77
C HIS A 313 24.85 21.73 0.40
N ALA A 314 23.98 21.84 -0.60
CA ALA A 314 24.25 21.42 -1.98
C ALA A 314 25.40 22.21 -2.66
N ASN A 315 25.80 23.35 -2.11
CA ASN A 315 26.95 24.15 -2.55
C ASN A 315 28.28 23.73 -1.90
N GLY A 316 28.29 22.68 -1.06
CA GLY A 316 29.48 22.22 -0.34
C GLY A 316 29.79 22.97 0.95
N GLU A 317 28.94 23.92 1.37
CA GLU A 317 29.07 24.61 2.65
C GLU A 317 28.59 23.70 3.79
N VAL A 318 29.32 23.72 4.91
CA VAL A 318 29.03 22.90 6.08
C VAL A 318 28.81 23.84 7.26
N ARG A 319 27.62 23.80 7.88
CA ARG A 319 27.30 24.59 9.07
C ARG A 319 27.11 23.67 10.27
N ALA A 320 27.68 24.09 11.40
CA ALA A 320 27.51 23.41 12.68
C ALA A 320 26.51 24.19 13.55
N ILE A 321 25.51 23.50 14.09
CA ILE A 321 24.60 24.05 15.09
C ILE A 321 25.10 23.55 16.45
N LYS A 322 25.34 24.51 17.36
CA LYS A 322 25.73 24.25 18.74
C LYS A 322 24.47 24.34 19.61
N ASP A 323 24.19 23.29 20.36
CA ASP A 323 23.12 23.30 21.35
C ASP A 323 23.52 24.21 22.51
N GLU A 324 22.87 25.37 22.65
CA GLU A 324 23.07 26.27 23.79
C GLU A 324 21.84 26.24 24.70
N PRO A 325 22.00 26.39 26.02
CA PRO A 325 20.90 26.31 26.98
C PRO A 325 19.70 27.22 26.69
N GLY A 326 19.92 28.33 25.97
CA GLY A 326 18.88 29.28 25.57
C GLY A 326 17.98 28.84 24.41
N TYR A 327 18.29 27.73 23.73
CA TYR A 327 17.49 27.19 22.61
C TYR A 327 16.75 25.89 22.98
N ARG A 328 16.73 25.54 24.26
CA ARG A 328 15.99 24.39 24.77
C ARG A 328 14.48 24.68 24.68
N LEU A 329 13.79 23.98 23.78
CA LEU A 329 12.33 24.02 23.69
C LEU A 329 11.72 23.22 24.85
N THR A 330 10.98 23.90 25.72
CA THR A 330 10.13 23.27 26.74
C THR A 330 8.75 23.05 26.11
N ILE A 331 8.30 21.80 26.05
CA ILE A 331 6.95 21.47 25.59
C ILE A 331 6.04 21.45 26.81
N ASP A 332 5.12 22.42 26.88
CA ASP A 332 4.12 22.59 27.94
C ASP A 332 2.71 22.66 27.31
N PRO A 333 1.77 21.74 27.64
CA PRO A 333 1.92 20.63 28.57
C PRO A 333 2.90 19.56 28.06
N PRO A 334 3.50 18.75 28.95
CA PRO A 334 4.29 17.59 28.55
C PRO A 334 3.51 16.75 27.53
N LEU A 335 4.21 16.25 26.49
CA LEU A 335 3.58 15.35 25.52
C LEU A 335 2.86 14.22 26.27
N PRO A 336 1.55 14.02 26.02
CA PRO A 336 0.79 12.98 26.69
C PRO A 336 1.49 11.61 26.49
N PRO A 337 1.64 10.77 27.53
CA PRO A 337 2.35 9.49 27.46
C PRO A 337 1.62 8.41 26.63
N TYR A 338 0.68 8.79 25.77
CA TYR A 338 -0.18 7.83 25.08
C TYR A 338 0.59 7.07 23.98
N GLN A 339 0.69 5.76 24.20
CA GLN A 339 0.86 4.67 23.22
C GLN A 339 2.06 4.67 22.26
N HIS A 340 3.03 5.57 22.38
CA HIS A 340 4.20 5.54 21.50
C HIS A 340 5.33 4.67 22.07
N LEU A 341 5.63 3.50 21.46
CA LEU A 341 6.65 2.55 21.96
C LEU A 341 8.03 3.19 22.19
N TYR A 342 8.47 4.10 21.31
CA TYR A 342 9.73 4.84 21.53
C TYR A 342 9.69 5.70 22.80
N GLN A 343 8.58 6.38 23.09
CA GLN A 343 8.47 7.21 24.29
C GLN A 343 8.48 6.38 25.58
N GLN A 344 7.87 5.19 25.55
CA GLN A 344 7.86 4.25 26.68
C GLN A 344 9.26 3.69 26.98
N HIS A 345 10.12 3.57 25.97
CA HIS A 345 11.44 2.96 26.10
C HIS A 345 12.61 3.93 25.95
N ARG A 346 12.33 5.23 25.92
CA ARG A 346 13.33 6.28 25.73
C ARG A 346 14.35 6.27 26.87
N LEU A 347 15.64 6.29 26.52
CA LEU A 347 16.72 6.47 27.48
C LEU A 347 16.87 7.95 27.86
N GLN A 348 17.38 8.21 29.06
CA GLN A 348 17.53 9.58 29.60
C GLN A 348 18.37 10.52 28.70
N HIS A 349 19.21 9.96 27.83
CA HIS A 349 20.13 10.70 26.96
C HIS A 349 19.71 10.72 25.49
N ASP A 350 18.54 10.14 25.16
CA ASP A 350 18.05 10.17 23.79
C ASP A 350 17.61 11.60 23.42
N PRO A 351 18.04 12.13 22.26
CA PRO A 351 17.68 13.47 21.82
C PRO A 351 16.17 13.61 21.62
N PRO A 352 15.61 14.83 21.76
CA PRO A 352 14.20 15.05 21.54
C PRO A 352 13.80 14.63 20.11
N VAL A 353 12.63 14.00 20.07
CA VAL A 353 12.01 13.43 18.89
C VAL A 353 11.77 14.50 17.82
N TYR A 354 12.18 14.20 16.59
CA TYR A 354 11.89 15.02 15.42
C TYR A 354 10.37 15.02 15.14
N SER A 355 9.76 16.20 14.95
CA SER A 355 8.41 16.34 14.38
C SER A 355 8.48 17.01 13.00
N HIS A 356 7.71 16.50 12.04
CA HIS A 356 7.56 17.13 10.72
C HIS A 356 6.41 18.14 10.77
N ILE A 357 6.51 19.27 10.07
CA ILE A 357 5.39 20.19 9.81
C ILE A 357 5.15 20.16 8.30
N HIS A 358 3.92 19.88 7.88
CA HIS A 358 3.52 19.80 6.48
C HIS A 358 2.47 20.85 6.15
N HIS A 359 2.59 21.49 4.99
CA HIS A 359 1.53 22.36 4.48
C HIS A 359 0.51 21.53 3.70
N PHE A 360 -0.70 21.35 4.25
CA PHE A 360 -1.78 20.61 3.60
C PHE A 360 -2.48 21.49 2.55
N ARG A 361 -2.18 21.22 1.27
CA ARG A 361 -2.65 22.05 0.15
C ARG A 361 -4.16 22.04 -0.07
N CYS A 362 -4.87 21.01 0.39
CA CYS A 362 -6.32 20.93 0.30
C CYS A 362 -7.06 21.82 1.31
N GLN A 363 -6.40 22.17 2.42
CA GLN A 363 -6.96 22.98 3.51
C GLN A 363 -6.27 24.35 3.65
N ASN A 364 -5.15 24.55 2.94
CA ASN A 364 -4.34 25.76 2.97
C ASN A 364 -3.84 26.12 4.40
N GLU A 365 -3.55 25.09 5.19
CA GLU A 365 -3.11 25.21 6.57
C GLU A 365 -1.79 24.45 6.79
N TRP A 366 -0.98 24.95 7.72
CA TRP A 366 0.22 24.28 8.20
C TRP A 366 -0.19 23.33 9.32
N GLU A 367 -0.12 22.03 9.08
CA GLU A 367 -0.40 21.02 10.11
C GLU A 367 0.90 20.32 10.52
N SER A 368 0.95 19.85 11.76
CA SER A 368 1.93 18.83 12.14
C SER A 368 1.77 17.63 11.19
N GLY A 369 2.86 17.19 10.58
CA GLY A 369 2.89 16.08 9.66
C GLY A 369 2.25 14.84 10.25
N ASN A 370 1.16 14.42 9.62
CA ASN A 370 0.17 13.42 10.03
C ASN A 370 -0.94 14.01 10.90
N GLY A 371 -2.12 14.17 10.29
CA GLY A 371 -3.37 14.27 11.04
C GLY A 371 -3.37 13.24 12.19
N ASN A 372 -3.47 13.74 13.41
CA ASN A 372 -3.52 13.03 14.70
C ASN A 372 -2.35 12.11 15.13
N TYR A 373 -1.28 11.89 14.36
CA TYR A 373 -0.22 10.95 14.77
C TYR A 373 1.21 11.49 14.64
N PRO A 374 1.90 11.89 15.72
CA PRO A 374 3.26 12.41 15.64
C PRO A 374 4.20 11.39 14.97
N SER A 375 4.76 11.76 13.80
CA SER A 375 5.85 10.99 13.17
C SER A 375 7.16 11.29 13.87
N THR A 376 7.88 10.25 14.28
CA THR A 376 9.08 10.37 15.11
C THR A 376 10.27 9.70 14.42
N ASP A 377 11.37 10.43 14.23
CA ASP A 377 12.66 9.86 13.81
C ASP A 377 13.59 9.79 15.02
N ALA A 378 14.08 8.59 15.36
CA ALA A 378 14.96 8.38 16.53
C ALA A 378 16.41 8.89 16.33
N SER A 379 16.83 9.26 15.12
CA SER A 379 18.15 9.83 14.85
C SER A 379 18.30 10.44 13.44
N LEU A 380 19.28 11.33 13.23
CA LEU A 380 19.66 11.83 11.89
C LEU A 380 20.17 10.71 10.95
N SER A 381 20.71 9.63 11.52
CA SER A 381 21.15 8.45 10.75
C SER A 381 19.97 7.69 10.13
N SER A 382 18.77 7.85 10.70
CA SER A 382 17.52 7.27 10.24
C SER A 382 17.11 7.83 8.88
N PHE A 383 17.29 9.14 8.69
CA PHE A 383 16.97 9.86 7.45
C PHE A 383 17.84 9.42 6.26
N ALA A 384 19.14 9.20 6.48
CA ALA A 384 20.09 8.87 5.42
C ALA A 384 19.88 7.47 4.80
N LYS A 385 19.28 6.53 5.54
CA LYS A 385 19.02 5.14 5.08
C LYS A 385 17.84 5.02 4.10
N ARG A 386 17.10 6.12 3.84
CA ARG A 386 15.87 6.16 3.04
C ARG A 386 16.05 5.92 1.52
N ILE A 387 17.27 5.97 1.00
CA ILE A 387 17.53 6.04 -0.45
C ILE A 387 17.92 4.67 -1.03
N GLY A 388 16.95 4.00 -1.69
CA GLY A 388 17.17 2.80 -2.55
C GLY A 388 16.18 1.67 -2.27
N ARG A 389 15.26 1.36 -3.20
CA ARG A 389 14.21 0.35 -3.02
C ARG A 389 14.24 -0.74 -4.12
N ARG A 390 14.21 -2.00 -3.69
CA ARG A 390 13.63 -3.16 -4.40
C ARG A 390 13.01 -4.07 -3.34
N GLN A 391 11.81 -4.60 -3.60
CA GLN A 391 10.93 -5.20 -2.59
C GLN A 391 10.70 -6.70 -2.85
N VAL A 392 10.48 -7.45 -1.78
CA VAL A 392 9.91 -8.81 -1.78
C VAL A 392 8.81 -8.78 -0.72
N LEU A 393 7.57 -9.14 -1.08
CA LEU A 393 6.39 -9.05 -0.20
C LEU A 393 5.85 -10.46 0.08
N ARG A 394 5.74 -10.84 1.35
CA ARG A 394 5.10 -12.10 1.78
C ARG A 394 4.39 -11.94 3.13
N ARG A 395 3.21 -12.54 3.24
CA ARG A 395 2.40 -12.70 4.46
C ARG A 395 3.01 -13.78 5.32
N VAL A 396 3.26 -13.51 6.60
CA VAL A 396 3.78 -14.50 7.54
C VAL A 396 3.07 -14.36 8.88
N VAL A 397 2.45 -15.45 9.33
CA VAL A 397 1.85 -15.55 10.67
C VAL A 397 2.89 -16.15 11.60
N GLY A 398 3.25 -15.44 12.68
CA GLY A 398 4.12 -16.01 13.72
C GLY A 398 4.59 -14.99 14.75
N GLY A 399 4.57 -15.39 16.03
CA GLY A 399 4.91 -14.52 17.17
C GLY A 399 6.32 -13.93 17.17
N ARG A 400 7.21 -14.39 16.27
CA ARG A 400 8.53 -13.75 16.09
C ARG A 400 8.42 -12.36 15.45
N LEU A 401 7.51 -12.15 14.49
CA LEU A 401 7.34 -10.84 13.87
C LEU A 401 6.67 -9.85 14.81
N ASP A 402 5.63 -10.32 15.52
CA ASP A 402 5.00 -9.55 16.58
C ASP A 402 6.01 -9.16 17.67
N GLY A 403 6.82 -10.13 18.15
CA GLY A 403 7.90 -9.85 19.08
C GLY A 403 8.92 -8.85 18.51
N LEU A 404 9.22 -8.88 17.21
CA LEU A 404 10.09 -7.87 16.58
C LEU A 404 9.40 -6.52 16.45
N LEU A 405 8.08 -6.40 16.34
CA LEU A 405 7.39 -5.10 16.29
C LEU A 405 7.22 -4.49 17.68
N THR A 406 6.89 -5.31 18.68
CA THR A 406 6.59 -4.90 20.05
C THR A 406 7.83 -4.74 20.94
N GLN A 407 8.94 -5.41 20.62
CA GLN A 407 10.19 -5.30 21.38
C GLN A 407 10.73 -3.87 21.36
N SER A 408 11.30 -3.41 22.47
CA SER A 408 11.98 -2.11 22.52
C SER A 408 13.00 -1.93 21.37
N PRO A 409 13.04 -0.76 20.71
CA PRO A 409 13.97 -0.48 19.62
C PRO A 409 15.44 -0.53 20.07
N HIS A 410 15.69 -0.42 21.37
CA HIS A 410 17.03 -0.44 21.97
C HIS A 410 17.54 -1.85 22.27
N ILE A 411 16.66 -2.87 22.25
CA ILE A 411 17.11 -4.25 22.47
C ILE A 411 17.72 -4.77 21.16
N PRO A 412 19.00 -5.21 21.17
CA PRO A 412 19.64 -5.74 19.98
C PRO A 412 18.89 -6.95 19.45
N VAL A 413 18.65 -6.96 18.13
CA VAL A 413 18.11 -8.13 17.43
C VAL A 413 19.29 -8.94 16.89
N ALA A 414 19.33 -10.24 17.22
CA ALA A 414 20.38 -11.13 16.75
C ALA A 414 20.55 -11.06 15.22
N GLY A 415 21.80 -10.98 14.75
CA GLY A 415 22.11 -10.83 13.31
C GLY A 415 21.90 -9.42 12.76
N CYS A 416 21.54 -8.45 13.59
CA CYS A 416 21.41 -7.04 13.21
C CYS A 416 22.50 -6.21 13.89
N THR A 417 22.98 -5.22 13.15
CA THR A 417 24.01 -4.28 13.60
C THR A 417 23.39 -3.04 14.24
N THR A 418 22.18 -2.68 13.80
CA THR A 418 21.36 -1.64 14.43
C THR A 418 19.89 -1.87 14.09
N THR A 419 19.02 -1.43 14.98
CA THR A 419 17.56 -1.48 14.83
C THR A 419 16.99 -0.10 14.94
N MET A 420 15.90 0.13 14.23
CA MET A 420 15.25 1.43 14.16
C MET A 420 13.76 1.22 14.02
N SER A 421 12.98 1.79 14.92
CA SER A 421 11.53 1.78 14.82
C SER A 421 11.05 3.15 14.37
N TRP A 422 9.92 3.19 13.67
CA TRP A 422 9.30 4.42 13.20
C TRP A 422 7.82 4.41 13.56
N GLY A 423 7.33 5.56 14.03
CA GLY A 423 5.95 5.77 14.42
C GLY A 423 5.66 5.16 15.79
N ASP A 424 4.38 4.92 16.04
CA ASP A 424 3.84 4.28 17.23
C ASP A 424 4.39 2.87 17.52
N GLY A 425 4.99 2.20 16.53
CA GLY A 425 5.57 0.88 16.70
C GLY A 425 5.36 -0.06 15.53
N GLY A 426 4.42 0.25 14.64
CA GLY A 426 4.09 -0.64 13.53
C GLY A 426 5.09 -0.60 12.37
N ARG A 427 6.25 0.05 12.50
CA ARG A 427 7.33 -0.06 11.51
C ARG A 427 8.66 -0.28 12.19
N ARG A 428 9.42 -1.26 11.69
CA ARG A 428 10.78 -1.56 12.14
C ARG A 428 11.73 -1.85 10.98
N TRP A 429 12.90 -1.24 11.06
CA TRP A 429 14.05 -1.50 10.21
C TRP A 429 15.13 -2.23 10.99
N LEU A 430 15.56 -3.38 10.47
CA LEU A 430 16.64 -4.19 11.03
C LEU A 430 17.83 -4.14 10.07
N VAL A 431 18.88 -3.41 10.41
CA VAL A 431 20.07 -3.29 9.55
C VAL A 431 20.98 -4.48 9.77
N LEU A 432 21.19 -5.27 8.72
CA LEU A 432 21.90 -6.55 8.78
C LEU A 432 23.42 -6.41 8.66
N THR A 433 23.88 -5.32 8.06
CA THR A 433 25.30 -5.09 7.72
C THR A 433 25.84 -3.84 8.39
N ASP A 434 27.03 -3.92 8.97
CA ASP A 434 27.75 -2.78 9.53
C ASP A 434 28.68 -2.15 8.48
N SER A 435 29.53 -1.22 8.94
CA SER A 435 30.54 -0.57 8.10
C SER A 435 31.66 -1.48 7.58
N SER A 436 31.79 -2.72 8.07
CA SER A 436 32.78 -3.68 7.58
C SER A 436 32.33 -4.40 6.31
N HIS A 437 31.03 -4.41 6.03
CA HIS A 437 30.46 -5.05 4.85
C HIS A 437 30.60 -4.14 3.61
N PRO A 438 30.88 -4.70 2.41
CA PRO A 438 31.03 -3.91 1.19
C PRO A 438 29.68 -3.47 0.58
N PHE A 439 28.56 -3.89 1.18
CA PHE A 439 27.20 -3.58 0.76
C PHE A 439 26.33 -3.29 1.99
N VAL A 440 25.14 -2.74 1.77
CA VAL A 440 24.15 -2.49 2.82
C VAL A 440 22.98 -3.45 2.63
N ALA A 441 22.58 -4.15 3.69
CA ALA A 441 21.35 -4.93 3.71
C ALA A 441 20.52 -4.64 4.96
N TRP A 442 19.21 -4.65 4.81
CA TRP A 442 18.27 -4.44 5.90
C TRP A 442 16.94 -5.14 5.65
N ILE A 443 16.20 -5.36 6.75
CA ILE A 443 14.83 -5.86 6.74
C ILE A 443 13.92 -4.69 7.12
N HIS A 444 12.83 -4.53 6.38
CA HIS A 444 11.72 -3.66 6.72
C HIS A 444 10.53 -4.52 7.15
N ILE A 445 10.02 -4.26 8.34
CA ILE A 445 8.82 -4.88 8.89
C ILE A 445 7.81 -3.75 9.06
N GLU A 446 6.62 -3.92 8.53
CA GLU A 446 5.52 -2.95 8.63
C GLU A 446 4.25 -3.69 8.98
N ASP A 447 3.59 -3.26 10.04
CA ASP A 447 2.24 -3.65 10.39
C ASP A 447 1.27 -2.90 9.47
N SER A 448 0.35 -3.63 8.83
CA SER A 448 -0.58 -3.04 7.88
C SER A 448 -1.70 -2.33 8.64
N PHE A 449 -1.50 -1.04 8.95
CA PHE A 449 -2.50 -0.20 9.61
C PHE A 449 -3.82 0.02 8.84
N LEU A 450 -3.98 -0.55 7.65
CA LEU A 450 -5.13 -0.36 6.78
C LEU A 450 -6.18 -1.46 6.99
N GLY A 451 -6.81 -1.47 8.17
CA GLY A 451 -8.08 -2.14 8.51
C GLY A 451 -8.03 -3.66 8.72
N ASP A 452 -8.68 -4.15 9.79
CA ASP A 452 -9.11 -5.53 10.20
C ASP A 452 -8.28 -6.77 9.78
N ILE A 453 -7.14 -6.59 9.14
CA ILE A 453 -6.30 -7.65 8.63
C ILE A 453 -4.97 -7.50 9.36
N ASP A 454 -4.71 -8.41 10.29
CA ASP A 454 -3.46 -8.56 11.04
C ASP A 454 -2.30 -9.00 10.13
N ASP A 455 -2.03 -8.23 9.07
CA ASP A 455 -1.05 -8.54 8.04
C ASP A 455 0.24 -7.78 8.28
N VAL A 456 1.27 -8.51 8.69
CA VAL A 456 2.63 -7.98 8.79
C VAL A 456 3.36 -8.13 7.45
N TRP A 457 3.81 -7.01 6.91
CA TRP A 457 4.66 -6.97 5.72
C TRP A 457 6.13 -7.06 6.08
N VAL A 458 6.85 -8.02 5.49
CA VAL A 458 8.31 -8.16 5.61
C VAL A 458 8.97 -7.99 4.24
N SER A 459 9.91 -7.05 4.13
CA SER A 459 10.73 -6.81 2.95
C SER A 459 12.22 -6.92 3.28
N VAL A 460 12.99 -7.63 2.45
CA VAL A 460 14.45 -7.71 2.56
C VAL A 460 15.09 -6.93 1.41
N LEU A 461 15.93 -5.96 1.74
CA LEU A 461 16.57 -5.07 0.79
C LEU A 461 18.09 -5.20 0.89
N THR A 462 18.78 -5.12 -0.25
CA THR A 462 20.23 -5.22 -0.30
C THR A 462 20.86 -4.52 -1.50
N THR A 463 22.08 -4.03 -1.30
CA THR A 463 22.99 -3.58 -2.37
C THR A 463 24.09 -4.60 -2.65
N GLU A 464 23.98 -5.83 -2.14
CA GLU A 464 24.86 -6.94 -2.50
C GLU A 464 24.83 -7.14 -4.01
N ALA A 465 25.99 -7.34 -4.63
CA ALA A 465 26.06 -7.62 -6.06
C ALA A 465 25.40 -8.98 -6.34
N PRO A 466 24.48 -9.08 -7.32
CA PRO A 466 23.84 -10.36 -7.61
C PRO A 466 24.87 -11.35 -8.15
N VAL A 467 24.82 -12.60 -7.66
CA VAL A 467 25.63 -13.69 -8.22
C VAL A 467 25.18 -13.98 -9.66
N ALA A 468 26.12 -13.93 -10.60
CA ALA A 468 25.87 -14.23 -12.01
C ALA A 468 25.55 -15.73 -12.20
N GLY A 469 24.57 -16.06 -13.04
CA GLY A 469 24.16 -17.44 -13.31
C GLY A 469 23.41 -18.12 -12.17
N ALA A 470 23.20 -17.46 -11.03
CA ALA A 470 22.32 -17.96 -9.98
C ALA A 470 20.85 -17.86 -10.43
N GLY A 471 20.04 -18.87 -10.08
CA GLY A 471 18.61 -18.90 -10.43
C GLY A 471 17.84 -17.65 -9.96
N GLY A 472 16.61 -17.48 -10.47
CA GLY A 472 15.84 -16.24 -10.27
C GLY A 472 15.48 -15.89 -8.82
N ALA A 473 15.53 -16.84 -7.88
CA ALA A 473 15.13 -16.58 -6.49
C ALA A 473 16.14 -15.70 -5.73
N PHE A 474 15.61 -14.81 -4.89
CA PHE A 474 16.40 -13.86 -4.08
C PHE A 474 17.55 -14.54 -3.32
N LYS A 475 17.28 -15.70 -2.70
CA LYS A 475 18.26 -16.44 -1.91
C LYS A 475 19.49 -16.90 -2.68
N HIS A 476 19.36 -17.13 -3.99
CA HIS A 476 20.45 -17.57 -4.83
C HIS A 476 21.27 -16.39 -5.36
N ARG A 477 20.58 -15.26 -5.64
CA ARG A 477 21.23 -14.04 -6.14
C ARG A 477 21.98 -13.27 -5.06
N PHE A 478 21.50 -13.29 -3.82
CA PHE A 478 22.06 -12.52 -2.70
C PHE A 478 22.31 -13.43 -1.48
N PRO A 479 23.26 -14.36 -1.57
CA PRO A 479 23.46 -15.39 -0.55
C PRO A 479 23.92 -14.81 0.79
N VAL A 480 24.71 -13.73 0.80
CA VAL A 480 25.21 -13.15 2.06
C VAL A 480 24.08 -12.44 2.79
N THR A 481 23.30 -11.63 2.08
CA THR A 481 22.09 -10.96 2.60
C THR A 481 21.12 -11.98 3.15
N THR A 482 20.88 -13.05 2.40
CA THR A 482 19.95 -14.11 2.81
C THR A 482 20.40 -14.76 4.09
N ARG A 483 21.69 -15.12 4.19
CA ARG A 483 22.24 -15.71 5.41
C ARG A 483 22.05 -14.78 6.63
N LEU A 484 22.35 -13.49 6.49
CA LEU A 484 22.18 -12.52 7.58
C LEU A 484 20.70 -12.36 7.96
N ALA A 485 19.82 -12.23 6.97
CA ALA A 485 18.39 -12.05 7.19
C ALA A 485 17.75 -13.29 7.83
N ARG A 486 18.20 -14.51 7.49
CA ARG A 486 17.72 -15.74 8.14
C ARG A 486 18.00 -15.75 9.64
N VAL A 487 19.12 -15.18 10.08
CA VAL A 487 19.46 -15.06 11.51
C VAL A 487 18.49 -14.11 12.20
N ALA A 488 18.26 -12.92 11.62
CA ALA A 488 17.36 -11.91 12.20
C ALA A 488 15.90 -12.38 12.30
N LEU A 489 15.39 -12.97 11.21
CA LEU A 489 14.03 -13.49 11.10
C LEU A 489 13.81 -14.78 11.90
N GLY A 490 14.88 -15.53 12.19
CA GLY A 490 14.80 -16.81 12.88
C GLY A 490 14.21 -17.93 12.03
N SER A 491 14.26 -19.16 12.57
CA SER A 491 13.81 -20.38 11.88
C SER A 491 12.30 -20.40 11.57
N GLY A 492 11.49 -19.67 12.34
CA GLY A 492 10.04 -19.58 12.12
C GLY A 492 9.68 -18.76 10.89
N VAL A 493 10.27 -17.56 10.72
CA VAL A 493 9.84 -16.61 9.67
C VAL A 493 10.65 -16.75 8.38
N ALA A 494 11.94 -17.07 8.51
CA ALA A 494 12.85 -17.07 7.37
C ALA A 494 12.47 -18.04 6.23
N PRO A 495 11.95 -19.26 6.48
CA PRO A 495 11.51 -20.14 5.40
C PRO A 495 10.34 -19.57 4.59
N TYR A 496 9.45 -18.83 5.21
CA TYR A 496 8.36 -18.18 4.48
C TYR A 496 8.89 -17.08 3.58
N VAL A 497 9.82 -16.26 4.06
CA VAL A 497 10.42 -15.16 3.27
C VAL A 497 11.28 -15.67 2.12
N PHE A 498 12.13 -16.69 2.34
CA PHE A 498 13.12 -17.12 1.35
C PHE A 498 12.78 -18.40 0.57
N ASP A 499 11.94 -19.27 1.14
CA ASP A 499 11.69 -20.61 0.59
C ASP A 499 10.25 -20.80 0.09
N GLY A 500 9.31 -19.92 0.45
CA GLY A 500 7.95 -19.91 -0.09
C GLY A 500 7.03 -20.98 0.50
N ARG A 501 7.35 -21.50 1.69
CA ARG A 501 6.68 -22.65 2.30
C ARG A 501 5.18 -22.50 2.59
N VAL A 502 4.62 -21.29 2.62
CA VAL A 502 3.16 -21.09 2.85
C VAL A 502 2.34 -21.83 1.78
N GLN A 503 2.84 -21.91 0.55
CA GLN A 503 2.06 -22.44 -0.56
C GLN A 503 1.86 -23.96 -0.53
N GLN A 504 2.79 -24.71 0.07
CA GLN A 504 2.71 -26.18 0.12
C GLN A 504 1.78 -26.69 1.23
N GLN A 505 1.71 -25.98 2.35
CA GLN A 505 0.92 -26.43 3.50
C GLN A 505 -0.58 -26.23 3.27
N TYR A 506 -0.99 -25.11 2.65
CA TYR A 506 -2.38 -24.90 2.23
C TYR A 506 -2.82 -25.88 1.13
N GLN A 507 -1.92 -26.26 0.21
CA GLN A 507 -2.24 -27.28 -0.80
C GLN A 507 -2.39 -28.68 -0.20
N GLN A 508 -1.61 -29.03 0.82
CA GLN A 508 -1.76 -30.32 1.51
C GLN A 508 -3.02 -30.39 2.39
N GLN A 509 -3.43 -29.27 3.02
CA GLN A 509 -4.69 -29.24 3.78
C GLN A 509 -5.91 -29.35 2.87
N GLN A 510 -5.94 -28.66 1.73
CA GLN A 510 -7.05 -28.79 0.79
C GLN A 510 -7.16 -30.21 0.21
N GLN A 511 -6.04 -30.89 -0.03
CA GLN A 511 -6.08 -32.29 -0.48
C GLN A 511 -6.54 -33.27 0.60
N GLN A 512 -6.41 -32.94 1.89
CA GLN A 512 -6.93 -33.80 2.97
C GLN A 512 -8.41 -33.56 3.26
N GLU A 513 -8.94 -32.38 2.92
CA GLU A 513 -10.37 -32.08 3.08
C GLU A 513 -11.22 -32.64 1.94
N ASP A 514 -10.66 -32.81 0.73
CA ASP A 514 -11.37 -33.38 -0.42
C ASP A 514 -11.45 -34.94 -0.42
N ASP A 515 -10.65 -35.63 0.40
CA ASP A 515 -10.59 -37.10 0.45
C ASP A 515 -11.47 -37.72 1.58
N SER A 516 -12.34 -36.93 2.23
CA SER A 516 -13.09 -37.37 3.43
C SER A 516 -14.58 -37.67 3.22
N ASP A 517 -15.06 -37.80 1.98
CA ASP A 517 -16.50 -37.94 1.67
C ASP A 517 -16.95 -39.33 1.16
N ASP A 518 -16.07 -40.33 1.09
CA ASP A 518 -16.45 -41.68 0.65
C ASP A 518 -16.24 -42.68 1.80
N ASP A 519 -17.28 -42.93 2.60
CA ASP A 519 -17.58 -44.22 3.28
C ASP A 519 -18.73 -44.03 4.31
N ASP A 520 -19.98 -43.84 3.84
CA ASP A 520 -21.17 -44.20 4.65
C ASP A 520 -22.18 -44.94 3.77
N ASP A 521 -21.71 -46.09 3.26
CA ASP A 521 -22.54 -47.10 2.65
C ASP A 521 -23.34 -47.84 3.73
N GLY A 522 -24.64 -47.55 3.76
CA GLY A 522 -25.68 -48.58 3.80
C GLY A 522 -25.69 -49.53 4.99
N SER A 523 -26.49 -49.20 5.99
CA SER A 523 -27.19 -50.24 6.76
C SER A 523 -28.68 -49.95 6.78
N ASP A 524 -29.35 -50.44 5.74
CA ASP A 524 -30.75 -50.85 5.79
C ASP A 524 -31.00 -51.68 7.06
N GLY A 525 -31.98 -51.23 7.83
CA GLY A 525 -32.34 -51.81 9.12
C GLY A 525 -33.81 -51.58 9.40
N ASP A 526 -34.66 -52.09 8.51
CA ASP A 526 -36.08 -52.30 8.75
C ASP A 526 -36.30 -53.02 10.10
N ASN A 527 -37.11 -52.46 11.01
CA ASN A 527 -38.24 -53.15 11.64
C ASN A 527 -38.86 -52.43 12.86
N MET A 528 -40.13 -52.81 13.06
CA MET A 528 -41.04 -52.63 14.21
C MET A 528 -41.89 -51.35 14.13
N ALA A 529 -43.10 -51.41 13.54
CA ALA A 529 -44.34 -52.00 14.11
C ALA A 529 -44.70 -51.31 15.44
N ASP A 530 -45.69 -50.42 15.43
CA ASP A 530 -47.11 -50.73 15.71
C ASP A 530 -47.40 -50.88 17.21
N GLY A 531 -48.46 -50.22 17.67
CA GLY A 531 -49.16 -50.63 18.87
C GLY A 531 -49.21 -49.65 20.05
N SER A 532 -50.27 -48.83 20.04
CA SER A 532 -51.25 -48.72 21.12
C SER A 532 -50.82 -48.37 22.55
N GLY A 533 -51.34 -47.22 23.01
CA GLY A 533 -52.32 -47.22 24.10
C GLY A 533 -51.83 -46.89 25.52
N GLY A 534 -52.73 -46.27 26.29
CA GLY A 534 -52.63 -46.10 27.74
C GLY A 534 -52.32 -44.66 28.15
N GLU A 535 -53.31 -43.80 28.36
CA GLU A 535 -54.05 -43.64 29.62
C GLU A 535 -53.31 -42.78 30.67
N ASP A 536 -53.91 -41.63 30.93
CA ASP A 536 -54.33 -41.12 32.24
C ASP A 536 -53.40 -41.18 33.47
N GLY A 537 -53.36 -40.05 34.18
CA GLY A 537 -52.91 -39.96 35.57
C GLY A 537 -52.09 -38.68 35.80
N ALA A 538 -52.73 -37.53 35.99
CA ALA A 538 -53.26 -37.07 37.27
C ALA A 538 -52.19 -36.81 38.36
N ASP A 539 -52.15 -35.54 38.73
CA ASP A 539 -52.05 -35.05 40.11
C ASP A 539 -50.67 -34.93 40.79
N GLY A 540 -50.57 -33.91 41.65
CA GLY A 540 -49.54 -33.90 42.71
C GLY A 540 -48.65 -32.68 42.83
N THR A 541 -49.25 -31.52 43.14
CA THR A 541 -48.88 -30.65 44.29
C THR A 541 -47.40 -30.44 44.68
N ALA A 542 -47.00 -29.15 44.63
CA ALA A 542 -46.34 -28.34 45.67
C ALA A 542 -45.27 -28.97 46.59
N SER A 543 -44.11 -28.30 46.71
CA SER A 543 -43.81 -27.52 47.93
C SER A 543 -42.56 -26.65 47.78
N LEU A 544 -42.65 -25.47 48.39
CA LEU A 544 -41.57 -24.57 48.78
C LEU A 544 -40.56 -25.26 49.71
N GLY A 545 -39.32 -24.79 49.63
CA GLY A 545 -38.21 -25.01 50.55
C GLY A 545 -37.04 -24.13 50.16
#